data_AF-A0A946SXU5-F1
#
_entry.id   AF-A0A946SXU5-F1
#
_cell.length_a   1.000
_cell.length_b   1.000
_cell.length_c   1.000
_cell.angle_alpha   90.00
_cell.angle_beta   90.00
_cell.angle_gamma   90.00
#
_symmetry.space_group_name_H-M   'P 1'
#
loop_
_entity.id
_entity.type
_entity.pdbx_description
1 polymer ?
#
loop_
_entity_poly.entity_id
_entity_poly.type
_entity_poly.pdbx_seq_one_letter_code
_entity_poly.pdbx_strand_id
1 'polypeptide(L)'
;MPESNLDLTKILQTELHPVGSEARPVSEFLTTFPLAIVVLDPFTHESSWLLDTARRVLTNFQEADVRVAYLVAGTNAEGAAQFLGPLADEVLTLADPDRSLVSALGLEILPAFAVIRQDGSLLASAQGWDPETWRPVAESLAALTSWSRPEFPVAGDPSPYVGTAAQG
;
A
#
# COMPACT_ATOMS: atom_id res chain seq x y z
N MET A 1 -18.23 -16.30 -11.18
CA MET A 1 -16.86 -15.79 -11.35
C MET A 1 -15.96 -16.68 -10.53
N PRO A 2 -14.83 -17.20 -11.05
CA PRO A 2 -13.87 -17.83 -10.16
C PRO A 2 -13.29 -16.72 -9.29
N GLU A 3 -13.43 -16.83 -7.97
CA GLU A 3 -12.60 -16.07 -7.05
C GLU A 3 -11.15 -16.38 -7.46
N SER A 4 -10.41 -15.35 -7.86
CA SER A 4 -8.97 -15.47 -8.07
C SER A 4 -8.40 -15.96 -6.74
N ASN A 5 -8.12 -17.27 -6.65
CA ASN A 5 -7.62 -17.89 -5.44
C ASN A 5 -6.15 -17.48 -5.31
N LEU A 6 -5.93 -16.27 -4.80
CA LEU A 6 -4.60 -15.76 -4.49
C LEU A 6 -3.90 -16.79 -3.62
N ASP A 7 -2.65 -17.10 -3.95
CA ASP A 7 -1.87 -18.02 -3.15
C ASP A 7 -1.47 -17.32 -1.85
N LEU A 8 -2.30 -17.49 -0.82
CA LEU A 8 -2.10 -16.88 0.50
C LEU A 8 -0.77 -17.31 1.12
N THR A 9 -0.31 -18.53 0.83
CA THR A 9 1.00 -19.01 1.29
C THR A 9 2.11 -18.19 0.66
N LYS A 10 2.03 -17.96 -0.65
CA LYS A 10 2.97 -17.10 -1.38
C LYS A 10 2.95 -15.67 -0.85
N ILE A 11 1.78 -15.09 -0.60
CA ILE A 11 1.67 -13.73 -0.02
C ILE A 11 2.41 -13.68 1.32
N LEU A 12 2.09 -14.58 2.25
CA LEU A 12 2.64 -14.59 3.61
C LEU A 12 4.16 -14.82 3.67
N GLN A 13 4.72 -15.54 2.69
CA GLN A 13 6.14 -15.86 2.56
C GLN A 13 6.93 -14.84 1.72
N THR A 14 6.26 -13.86 1.09
CA THR A 14 6.95 -12.86 0.28
C THR A 14 7.81 -11.98 1.18
N GLU A 15 9.09 -11.82 0.83
CA GLU A 15 10.02 -10.98 1.57
C GLU A 15 9.84 -9.51 1.20
N LEU A 16 9.70 -8.66 2.22
CA LEU A 16 9.73 -7.21 2.10
C LEU A 16 10.94 -6.66 2.83
N HIS A 17 11.44 -5.53 2.36
CA HIS A 17 12.67 -4.91 2.86
C HIS A 17 12.32 -3.59 3.55
N PRO A 18 12.09 -3.55 4.88
CA PRO A 18 11.79 -2.31 5.56
C PRO A 18 13.00 -1.38 5.57
N VAL A 19 12.73 -0.07 5.49
CA VAL A 19 13.78 0.93 5.66
C VAL A 19 14.35 0.84 7.08
N GLY A 20 15.67 0.69 7.17
CA GLY A 20 16.39 0.64 8.45
C GLY A 20 16.38 -0.71 9.17
N SER A 21 15.85 -1.79 8.57
CA SER A 21 15.92 -3.13 9.14
C SER A 21 16.19 -4.22 8.10
N GLU A 22 16.43 -5.44 8.56
CA GLU A 22 16.56 -6.61 7.69
C GLU A 22 15.24 -6.98 7.01
N ALA A 23 15.34 -7.67 5.88
CA ALA A 23 14.20 -8.22 5.15
C ALA A 23 13.43 -9.24 6.01
N ARG A 24 12.11 -9.22 5.88
CA ARG A 24 11.19 -10.08 6.63
C ARG A 24 10.03 -10.49 5.74
N PRO A 25 9.43 -11.66 5.99
CA PRO A 25 8.26 -12.09 5.26
C PRO A 25 7.03 -11.25 5.65
N VAL A 26 6.07 -11.11 4.72
CA VAL A 26 4.78 -10.41 4.94
C VAL A 26 4.08 -10.87 6.22
N SER A 27 4.15 -12.16 6.54
CA SER A 27 3.57 -12.73 7.77
C SER A 27 4.06 -12.06 9.06
N GLU A 28 5.29 -11.56 9.13
CA GLU A 28 5.78 -10.85 10.32
C GLU A 28 5.09 -9.49 10.51
N PHE A 29 4.71 -8.82 9.43
CA PHE A 29 3.95 -7.55 9.46
C PHE A 29 2.44 -7.75 9.71
N LEU A 30 1.98 -8.99 9.73
CA LEU A 30 0.57 -9.38 9.87
C LEU A 30 0.29 -10.14 11.19
N THR A 31 1.27 -10.20 12.08
CA THR A 31 1.20 -10.93 13.36
C THR A 31 0.03 -10.49 14.24
N THR A 32 -0.12 -9.19 14.48
CA THR A 32 -1.13 -8.63 15.41
C THR A 32 -2.24 -7.87 14.71
N PHE A 33 -1.91 -7.18 13.62
CA PHE A 33 -2.81 -6.25 12.95
C PHE A 33 -2.85 -6.53 11.44
N PRO A 34 -3.96 -6.21 10.75
CA PRO A 34 -3.97 -6.10 9.30
C PRO A 34 -2.95 -5.05 8.83
N LEU A 35 -2.63 -5.08 7.54
CA LEU A 35 -1.70 -4.15 6.91
C LEU A 35 -2.43 -3.35 5.83
N ALA A 36 -2.46 -2.02 5.95
CA ALA A 36 -2.94 -1.10 4.94
C ALA A 36 -1.75 -0.44 4.25
N ILE A 37 -1.65 -0.59 2.93
CA ILE A 37 -0.52 -0.12 2.14
C ILE A 37 -0.94 0.80 1.02
N VAL A 38 -0.19 1.88 0.82
CA VAL A 38 -0.16 2.59 -0.47
C VAL A 38 1.07 2.12 -1.23
N VAL A 39 0.83 1.50 -2.38
CA VAL A 39 1.86 0.96 -3.27
C VAL A 39 2.25 2.01 -4.30
N LEU A 40 3.55 2.27 -4.42
CA LEU A 40 4.14 3.32 -5.24
C LEU A 40 5.24 2.75 -6.14
N ASP A 41 5.36 3.28 -7.35
CA ASP A 41 6.49 3.03 -8.25
C ASP A 41 7.41 4.26 -8.25
N PRO A 42 8.65 4.16 -7.74
CA PRO A 42 9.54 5.30 -7.61
C PRO A 42 10.07 5.81 -8.95
N PHE A 43 9.82 5.09 -10.04
CA PHE A 43 10.27 5.42 -11.39
C PHE A 43 9.18 6.12 -12.23
N THR A 44 8.01 6.42 -11.64
CA THR A 44 6.89 7.07 -12.33
C THR A 44 6.49 8.38 -11.68
N HIS A 45 6.10 9.37 -12.49
CA HIS A 45 5.70 10.68 -11.97
C HIS A 45 4.35 10.58 -11.25
N GLU A 46 3.48 9.69 -11.73
CA GLU A 46 2.16 9.39 -11.20
C GLU A 46 2.21 9.00 -9.73
N SER A 47 3.23 8.24 -9.30
CA SER A 47 3.41 7.90 -7.89
C SER A 47 3.85 9.11 -7.05
N SER A 48 4.69 9.99 -7.62
CA SER A 48 5.17 11.20 -6.92
C SER A 48 4.06 12.22 -6.67
N TRP A 49 3.07 12.32 -7.57
CA TRP A 49 1.95 13.25 -7.43
C TRP A 49 1.01 12.88 -6.27
N LEU A 50 1.05 11.63 -5.82
CA LEU A 50 0.14 11.11 -4.80
C LEU A 50 0.71 11.16 -3.38
N LEU A 51 1.98 11.55 -3.19
CA LEU A 51 2.66 11.38 -1.90
C LEU A 51 1.92 12.06 -0.73
N ASP A 52 1.44 13.29 -0.93
CA ASP A 52 0.69 14.04 0.08
C ASP A 52 -0.68 13.39 0.38
N THR A 53 -1.39 12.95 -0.66
CA THR A 53 -2.66 12.23 -0.54
C THR A 53 -2.46 10.90 0.21
N ALA A 54 -1.44 10.13 -0.17
CA ALA A 54 -1.10 8.87 0.46
C ALA A 54 -0.71 9.06 1.93
N ARG A 55 0.09 10.08 2.24
CA ARG A 55 0.44 10.46 3.61
C ARG A 55 -0.81 10.71 4.45
N ARG A 56 -1.72 11.55 3.95
CA ARG A 56 -2.97 11.89 4.61
C ARG A 56 -3.84 10.65 4.86
N VAL A 57 -3.96 9.77 3.86
CA VAL A 57 -4.74 8.53 3.99
C VAL A 57 -4.13 7.61 5.04
N LEU A 58 -2.82 7.35 4.98
CA LEU A 58 -2.14 6.44 5.91
C LEU A 58 -2.12 6.98 7.35
N THR A 59 -1.78 8.25 7.53
CA THR A 59 -1.71 8.87 8.87
C THR A 59 -3.06 8.94 9.58
N ASN A 60 -4.19 9.01 8.85
CA ASN A 60 -5.52 8.89 9.44
C ASN A 60 -5.75 7.55 10.17
N PHE A 61 -5.08 6.48 9.74
CA PHE A 61 -5.24 5.13 10.28
C PHE A 61 -4.09 4.67 11.18
N GLN A 62 -3.11 5.53 11.48
CA GLN A 62 -1.89 5.15 12.20
C GLN A 62 -2.15 4.61 13.63
N GLU A 63 -3.28 4.97 14.24
CA GLU A 63 -3.72 4.51 15.56
C GLU A 63 -4.95 3.58 15.51
N ALA A 64 -5.35 3.14 14.31
CA ALA A 64 -6.61 2.45 14.09
C ALA A 64 -6.50 0.92 14.11
N ASP A 65 -5.75 0.31 15.04
CA ASP A 65 -5.55 -1.16 15.11
C ASP A 65 -5.19 -1.80 13.74
N VAL A 66 -4.44 -1.06 12.92
CA VAL A 66 -3.93 -1.47 11.61
C VAL A 66 -2.51 -0.94 11.47
N ARG A 67 -1.64 -1.74 10.85
CA ARG A 67 -0.32 -1.25 10.44
C ARG A 67 -0.47 -0.51 9.12
N VAL A 68 -0.02 0.73 9.05
CA VAL A 68 0.00 1.53 7.83
C VAL A 68 1.40 1.58 7.27
N ALA A 69 1.54 1.43 5.95
CA ALA A 69 2.85 1.49 5.31
C ALA A 69 2.81 2.07 3.88
N TYR A 70 3.93 2.64 3.47
CA TYR A 70 4.26 2.73 2.06
C TYR A 70 4.88 1.41 1.59
N LEU A 71 4.48 0.92 0.42
CA LEU A 71 5.16 -0.17 -0.29
C LEU A 71 5.76 0.38 -1.58
N VAL A 72 7.08 0.44 -1.68
CA VAL A 72 7.78 0.97 -2.87
C VAL A 72 8.27 -0.18 -3.73
N ALA A 73 7.71 -0.29 -4.93
CA ALA A 73 7.93 -1.41 -5.85
C ALA A 73 9.18 -1.23 -6.72
N GLY A 74 9.88 -2.32 -7.03
CA GLY A 74 10.97 -2.32 -8.00
C GLY A 74 12.28 -1.70 -7.50
N THR A 75 12.39 -1.42 -6.20
CA THR A 75 13.60 -0.84 -5.59
C THR A 75 13.89 -1.46 -4.23
N ASN A 76 15.11 -1.27 -3.74
CA ASN A 76 15.51 -1.71 -2.41
C ASN A 76 15.14 -0.67 -1.33
N ALA A 77 15.40 -1.00 -0.06
CA ALA A 77 15.09 -0.11 1.07
C ALA A 77 15.75 1.28 0.95
N GLU A 78 16.98 1.38 0.44
CA GLU A 78 17.67 2.67 0.25
C GLU A 78 16.97 3.52 -0.83
N GLY A 79 16.61 2.91 -1.96
CA GLY A 79 15.88 3.61 -3.03
C GLY A 79 14.46 4.00 -2.62
N ALA A 80 13.79 3.19 -1.80
CA ALA A 80 12.49 3.52 -1.21
C ALA A 80 12.61 4.75 -0.29
N ALA A 81 13.63 4.78 0.58
CA ALA A 81 13.89 5.92 1.45
C ALA A 81 14.23 7.19 0.66
N GLN A 82 15.04 7.07 -0.41
CA GLN A 82 15.37 8.20 -1.28
C GLN A 82 14.14 8.78 -1.99
N PHE A 83 13.25 7.91 -2.49
CA PHE A 83 12.03 8.34 -3.19
C PHE A 83 11.05 9.06 -2.26
N LEU A 84 10.84 8.52 -1.06
CA LEU A 84 9.89 9.07 -0.09
C LEU A 84 10.45 10.26 0.70
N GLY A 85 11.78 10.36 0.81
CA GLY A 85 12.43 11.40 1.60
C GLY A 85 11.93 11.40 3.05
N PRO A 86 11.55 12.56 3.63
CA PRO A 86 11.08 12.65 5.01
C PRO A 86 9.87 11.76 5.35
N LEU A 87 9.05 11.37 4.36
CA LEU A 87 7.88 10.52 4.61
C LEU A 87 8.28 9.12 5.11
N ALA A 88 9.50 8.66 4.80
CA ALA A 88 10.01 7.39 5.28
C ALA A 88 10.25 7.36 6.79
N ASP A 89 10.42 8.53 7.42
CA ASP A 89 10.58 8.68 8.86
C ASP A 89 9.22 8.78 9.60
N GLU A 90 8.14 9.06 8.88
CA GLU A 90 6.80 9.28 9.45
C GLU A 90 5.94 8.02 9.45
N VAL A 91 6.03 7.24 8.38
CA VAL A 91 5.22 6.04 8.15
C VAL A 91 6.15 4.90 7.77
N LEU A 92 5.86 3.69 8.28
CA LEU A 92 6.60 2.49 7.94
C LEU A 92 6.77 2.39 6.41
N THR A 93 8.01 2.26 5.96
CA THR A 93 8.32 2.10 4.55
C THR A 93 8.87 0.72 4.30
N LEU A 94 8.23 0.02 3.37
CA LEU A 94 8.58 -1.32 2.92
C LEU A 94 8.98 -1.23 1.45
N ALA A 95 10.12 -1.82 1.08
CA ALA A 95 10.48 -1.98 -0.31
C ALA A 95 10.12 -3.40 -0.79
N ASP A 96 9.62 -3.50 -2.02
CA ASP A 96 9.35 -4.75 -2.73
C ASP A 96 10.22 -4.79 -4.00
N PRO A 97 11.52 -5.16 -3.87
CA PRO A 97 12.49 -5.02 -4.96
C PRO A 97 12.09 -5.80 -6.22
N ASP A 98 11.52 -6.98 -6.02
CA ASP A 98 11.14 -7.89 -7.10
C ASP A 98 9.68 -7.75 -7.52
N ARG A 99 8.94 -6.78 -6.96
CA ARG A 99 7.50 -6.58 -7.18
C ARG A 99 6.70 -7.86 -6.86
N SER A 100 7.22 -8.67 -5.94
CA SER A 100 6.71 -10.00 -5.61
C SER A 100 5.37 -9.91 -4.90
N LEU A 101 5.23 -8.97 -3.96
CA LEU A 101 3.96 -8.76 -3.26
C LEU A 101 2.97 -8.08 -4.18
N VAL A 102 3.41 -7.09 -4.95
CA VAL A 102 2.57 -6.42 -5.97
C VAL A 102 1.95 -7.45 -6.92
N SER A 103 2.77 -8.37 -7.45
CA SER A 103 2.30 -9.47 -8.29
C SER A 103 1.40 -10.45 -7.54
N ALA A 104 1.77 -10.84 -6.31
CA ALA A 104 1.00 -11.79 -5.51
C ALA A 104 -0.39 -11.28 -5.10
N LEU A 105 -0.56 -9.96 -4.97
CA LEU A 105 -1.86 -9.31 -4.73
C LEU A 105 -2.69 -9.11 -6.01
N GLY A 106 -2.14 -9.43 -7.19
CA GLY A 106 -2.81 -9.20 -8.46
C GLY A 106 -2.93 -7.73 -8.85
N LEU A 107 -2.01 -6.88 -8.37
CA LEU A 107 -1.97 -5.47 -8.76
C LEU A 107 -1.28 -5.34 -10.13
N GLU A 108 -1.98 -4.72 -11.07
CA GLU A 108 -1.57 -4.50 -12.45
C GLU A 108 -1.21 -3.04 -12.74
N ILE A 109 -1.72 -2.10 -11.93
CA ILE A 109 -1.57 -0.65 -12.11
C ILE A 109 -1.19 0.02 -10.79
N LEU A 110 -0.18 0.88 -10.83
CA LEU A 110 0.31 1.68 -9.71
C LEU A 110 0.14 3.19 -9.99
N PRO A 111 -0.10 4.03 -8.98
CA PRO A 111 -0.17 3.71 -7.55
C PRO A 111 -1.41 2.89 -7.19
N ALA A 112 -1.43 2.27 -6.02
CA ALA A 112 -2.57 1.50 -5.54
C ALA A 112 -2.74 1.63 -4.02
N PHE A 113 -3.97 1.50 -3.53
CA PHE A 113 -4.27 1.38 -2.10
C PHE A 113 -4.85 0.00 -1.82
N ALA A 114 -4.28 -0.73 -0.87
CA ALA A 114 -4.67 -2.11 -0.57
C ALA A 114 -4.68 -2.39 0.94
N VAL A 115 -5.57 -3.29 1.36
CA VAL A 115 -5.68 -3.74 2.75
C VAL A 115 -5.58 -5.26 2.81
N ILE A 116 -4.57 -5.76 3.51
CA ILE A 116 -4.27 -7.18 3.68
C ILE A 116 -4.63 -7.58 5.10
N ARG A 117 -5.46 -8.62 5.24
CA ARG A 117 -5.79 -9.20 6.54
C ARG A 117 -4.64 -10.04 7.07
N GLN A 118 -4.70 -10.37 8.36
CA GLN A 118 -3.64 -11.12 9.04
C GLN A 118 -3.39 -12.53 8.45
N ASP A 119 -4.39 -13.12 7.80
CA ASP A 119 -4.28 -14.40 7.09
C ASP A 119 -3.68 -14.27 5.68
N GLY A 120 -3.27 -13.06 5.28
CA GLY A 120 -2.74 -12.75 3.96
C GLY A 120 -3.81 -12.48 2.90
N SER A 121 -5.10 -12.59 3.23
CA SER A 121 -6.18 -12.32 2.28
C SER A 121 -6.32 -10.81 2.00
N LEU A 122 -6.56 -10.46 0.74
CA LEU A 122 -6.83 -9.08 0.34
C LEU A 122 -8.28 -8.73 0.71
N LEU A 123 -8.47 -7.80 1.64
CA LEU A 123 -9.80 -7.29 2.02
C LEU A 123 -10.38 -6.41 0.91
N ALA A 124 -9.59 -5.43 0.45
CA ALA A 124 -9.99 -4.46 -0.56
C ALA A 124 -8.75 -3.86 -1.22
N SER A 125 -8.88 -3.45 -2.48
CA SER A 125 -7.88 -2.64 -3.17
C SER A 125 -8.50 -1.71 -4.21
N ALA A 126 -7.77 -0.64 -4.53
CA ALA A 126 -8.03 0.26 -5.65
C ALA A 126 -6.70 0.56 -6.35
N GLN A 127 -6.73 0.60 -7.68
CA GLN A 127 -5.54 0.79 -8.52
C GLN A 127 -5.67 2.07 -9.34
N GLY A 128 -4.55 2.71 -9.63
CA GLY A 128 -4.53 4.10 -10.06
C GLY A 128 -4.94 5.05 -8.93
N TRP A 129 -5.13 6.31 -9.28
CA TRP A 129 -5.73 7.28 -8.39
C TRP A 129 -7.10 7.69 -8.91
N ASP A 130 -8.14 7.33 -8.16
CA ASP A 130 -9.48 7.86 -8.31
C ASP A 130 -10.13 7.91 -6.91
N PRO A 131 -10.52 9.10 -6.41
CA PRO A 131 -11.15 9.22 -5.09
C PRO A 131 -12.42 8.37 -4.95
N GLU A 132 -13.14 8.13 -6.04
CA GLU A 132 -14.36 7.31 -6.01
C GLU A 132 -14.06 5.82 -5.84
N THR A 133 -12.89 5.34 -6.27
CA THR A 133 -12.47 3.94 -6.07
C THR A 133 -11.70 3.74 -4.77
N TRP A 134 -10.95 4.76 -4.32
CA TRP A 134 -10.21 4.72 -3.06
C TRP A 134 -11.11 4.84 -1.83
N ARG A 135 -12.20 5.61 -1.93
CA ARG A 135 -13.16 5.81 -0.84
C ARG A 135 -13.74 4.49 -0.30
N PRO A 136 -14.25 3.55 -1.13
CA PRO A 136 -14.70 2.24 -0.67
C PRO A 136 -13.63 1.40 0.06
N VAL A 137 -12.37 1.48 -0.36
CA VAL A 137 -11.26 0.78 0.32
C VAL A 137 -11.06 1.36 1.72
N ALA A 138 -11.05 2.69 1.85
CA ALA A 138 -10.94 3.36 3.14
C ALA A 138 -12.16 3.12 4.04
N GLU A 139 -13.36 3.02 3.48
CA GLU A 139 -14.58 2.64 4.21
C GLU A 139 -14.49 1.20 4.74
N SER A 140 -13.97 0.28 3.94
CA SER A 140 -13.77 -1.12 4.34
C SER A 140 -12.74 -1.23 5.45
N LEU A 141 -11.65 -0.45 5.37
CA LEU A 141 -10.64 -0.36 6.43
C LEU A 141 -11.20 0.26 7.71
N ALA A 142 -11.93 1.36 7.60
CA ALA A 142 -12.59 2.02 8.72
C ALA A 142 -13.58 1.10 9.44
N ALA A 143 -14.36 0.31 8.68
CA ALA A 143 -15.26 -0.69 9.24
C ALA A 143 -14.50 -1.83 9.94
N LEU A 144 -13.41 -2.33 9.35
CA LEU A 144 -12.57 -3.37 9.95
C LEU A 144 -12.00 -2.93 11.31
N THR A 145 -11.64 -1.66 11.41
CA THR A 145 -10.90 -1.08 12.55
C THR A 145 -11.80 -0.33 13.54
N SER A 146 -13.11 -0.25 13.26
CA SER A 146 -14.05 0.61 14.01
C SER A 146 -13.57 2.06 14.12
N TRP A 147 -12.98 2.60 13.05
CA TRP A 147 -12.35 3.91 12.99
C TRP A 147 -13.08 4.88 12.07
N SER A 148 -12.72 6.17 12.11
CA SER A 148 -13.20 7.16 11.15
C SER A 148 -12.43 7.08 9.83
N ARG A 149 -13.16 7.05 8.71
CA ARG A 149 -12.56 7.15 7.38
C ARG A 149 -12.05 8.59 7.12
N PRO A 150 -10.98 8.77 6.31
CA PRO A 150 -10.58 10.08 5.83
C PRO A 150 -11.55 10.62 4.77
N GLU A 151 -11.50 11.93 4.53
CA GLU A 151 -12.27 12.58 3.46
C GLU A 151 -11.67 12.33 2.08
N PHE A 152 -12.53 12.25 1.07
CA PHE A 152 -12.15 12.12 -0.35
C PHE A 152 -13.14 12.89 -1.25
N PRO A 153 -12.68 13.55 -2.33
CA PRO A 153 -11.35 14.16 -2.44
C PRO A 153 -11.22 15.35 -1.46
N VAL A 154 -9.99 15.81 -1.22
CA VAL A 154 -9.74 17.09 -0.55
C VAL A 154 -9.03 18.07 -1.48
N ALA A 155 -9.07 19.37 -1.16
CA ALA A 155 -8.32 20.37 -1.90
C ALA A 155 -6.82 20.06 -1.85
N GLY A 156 -6.17 20.01 -3.00
CA GLY A 156 -4.76 19.65 -3.14
C GLY A 156 -4.51 18.21 -3.61
N ASP A 157 -5.52 17.33 -3.58
CA ASP A 157 -5.39 16.03 -4.24
C ASP A 157 -5.22 16.22 -5.77
N PRO A 158 -4.41 15.37 -6.45
CA PRO A 158 -4.28 15.42 -7.90
C PRO A 158 -5.62 15.08 -8.58
N SER A 159 -5.78 15.50 -9.84
CA SER A 159 -6.88 15.01 -10.67
C SER A 159 -6.79 13.48 -10.82
N PRO A 160 -7.90 12.74 -10.95
CA PRO A 160 -7.86 11.30 -11.14
C PRO A 160 -7.03 10.89 -12.37
N TYR A 161 -6.30 9.79 -12.25
CA TYR A 161 -5.50 9.22 -13.34
C TYR A 161 -5.41 7.70 -13.23
N VAL A 162 -5.26 7.05 -14.38
CA VAL A 162 -5.22 5.59 -14.48
C VAL A 162 -4.00 5.03 -13.76
N GLY A 163 -2.83 5.69 -13.87
CA GLY A 163 -1.56 5.19 -13.33
C GLY A 163 -0.72 4.49 -14.40
N THR A 164 0.25 3.70 -13.95
CA THR A 164 1.26 3.03 -14.79
C THR A 164 1.28 1.53 -14.52
N ALA A 165 1.74 0.73 -15.48
CA ALA A 165 1.85 -0.71 -15.31
C ALA A 165 2.72 -1.09 -14.10
N ALA A 166 2.22 -2.01 -13.27
CA ALA A 166 2.86 -2.41 -12.03
C ALA A 166 4.14 -3.25 -12.22
N GLN A 167 4.39 -3.75 -13.43
CA GLN A 167 5.54 -4.62 -13.75
C GLN A 167 6.79 -3.87 -14.21
N GLY A 168 6.73 -2.53 -14.31
CA GLY A 168 7.79 -1.70 -14.90
C GLY A 168 7.66 -1.53 -16.40
#